data_AF-A0A9W6V9I8-F1
#
_entry.id   AF-A0A9W6V9I8-F1
#
_cell.length_a   1.000
_cell.length_b   1.000
_cell.length_c   1.000
_cell.angle_alpha   90.00
_cell.angle_beta   90.00
_cell.angle_gamma   90.00
#
_symmetry.space_group_name_H-M   'P 1'
#
loop_
_entity.id
_entity.type
_entity.pdbx_description
1 polymer ?
#
loop_
_entity_poly.entity_id
_entity_poly.type
_entity_poly.pdbx_seq_one_letter_code
_entity_poly.pdbx_strand_id
1 'polypeptide(L)' 'MLQVVSASDLRKDDYLVLGAFEYEMVDVSTHLANSVWVELRGGLDRSFKHGEPVVVRRCA' A
#
# COMPACT_ATOMS: atom_id res chain seq x y z
N MET A 1 -3.44 10.25 10.19
CA MET A 1 -3.81 11.25 9.16
C MET A 1 -3.92 10.54 7.81
N LEU A 2 -4.93 10.86 6.99
CA LEU A 2 -5.08 10.29 5.64
C LEU A 2 -4.23 11.07 4.63
N GLN A 3 -3.58 10.36 3.72
CA GLN A 3 -2.71 10.93 2.69
C GLN A 3 -2.88 10.16 1.37
N VAL A 4 -2.77 10.88 0.25
CA VAL A 4 -2.57 10.28 -1.07
C VAL A 4 -1.07 10.26 -1.33
N VAL A 5 -0.52 9.09 -1.61
CA VAL A 5 0.92 8.87 -1.83
C VAL A 5 1.14 8.10 -3.13
N SER A 6 2.35 8.14 -3.67
CA SER A 6 2.74 7.23 -4.75
C SER A 6 2.82 5.80 -4.21
N ALA A 7 2.47 4.80 -5.00
CA ALA A 7 2.63 3.40 -4.62
C ALA A 7 4.08 3.04 -4.25
N SER A 8 5.07 3.72 -4.85
CA SER A 8 6.48 3.60 -4.49
C SER A 8 6.82 4.06 -3.07
N ASP A 9 5.96 4.87 -2.45
CA ASP A 9 6.16 5.46 -1.12
C ASP A 9 5.39 4.73 -0.02
N LEU A 10 4.76 3.61 -0.38
CA LEU A 10 4.11 2.69 0.56
C LEU A 10 5.14 2.09 1.49
N ARG A 11 4.72 1.88 2.74
CA ARG A 11 5.57 1.32 3.78
C ARG A 11 4.79 0.25 4.51
N LYS A 12 5.52 -0.75 4.97
CA LYS A 12 5.02 -1.69 5.96
C LYS A 12 4.51 -0.95 7.20
N ASP A 13 3.53 -1.53 7.88
CA ASP A 13 2.85 -1.07 9.08
C ASP A 13 1.91 0.14 8.88
N ASP A 14 1.91 0.77 7.71
CA ASP A 14 0.85 1.73 7.35
C ASP A 14 -0.44 1.00 6.93
N TYR A 15 -1.56 1.72 6.92
CA TYR A 15 -2.83 1.19 6.46
C TYR A 15 -3.13 1.64 5.03
N LEU A 16 -3.37 0.68 4.14
CA LEU A 16 -3.90 0.90 2.80
C LEU A 16 -5.42 1.08 2.86
N VAL A 17 -5.95 2.13 2.23
CA VAL A 17 -7.39 2.42 2.19
C VAL A 17 -7.96 1.99 0.84
N LEU A 18 -8.87 1.02 0.84
CA LEU A 18 -9.58 0.54 -0.34
C LEU A 18 -11.08 0.73 -0.15
N GLY A 19 -11.65 1.73 -0.82
CA GLY A 19 -13.05 2.11 -0.66
C GLY A 19 -13.33 2.60 0.77
N ALA A 20 -14.19 1.89 1.50
CA ALA A 20 -14.55 2.21 2.89
C ALA A 20 -13.74 1.42 3.95
N PHE A 21 -12.79 0.58 3.51
CA PHE A 21 -12.05 -0.33 4.39
C PHE A 21 -10.57 0.04 4.45
N GLU A 22 -9.96 -0.22 5.61
CA GLU A 22 -8.53 -0.06 5.87
C GLU A 22 -7.88 -1.43 6.09
N TYR A 23 -6.73 -1.63 5.47
CA TYR A 23 -5.97 -2.87 5.53
C TYR A 23 -4.53 -2.58 5.96
N GLU A 24 -4.07 -3.24 7.01
CA GLU A 24 -2.68 -3.12 7.47
C GLU A 24 -1.75 -3.75 6.44
N MET A 25 -0.74 -3.00 5.98
CA MET A 25 0.29 -3.51 5.07
C MET A 25 1.36 -4.24 5.86
N VAL A 26 1.50 -5.54 5.62
CA VAL A 26 2.42 -6.43 6.35
C VAL A 26 3.76 -6.55 5.63
N ASP A 27 3.74 -6.44 4.30
CA ASP A 27 4.93 -6.37 3.46
C ASP A 27 4.69 -5.45 2.26
N VAL A 28 5.76 -4.79 1.81
CA VAL A 28 5.76 -3.97 0.59
C VAL A 28 7.04 -4.28 -0.17
N SER A 29 6.90 -4.84 -1.37
CA SER A 29 8.02 -5.28 -2.19
C SER A 29 7.89 -4.76 -3.62
N THR A 30 9.02 -4.35 -4.21
CA THR A 30 9.04 -3.87 -5.60
C THR A 30 9.42 -5.03 -6.51
N HIS A 31 8.44 -5.64 -7.16
CA HIS A 31 8.64 -6.73 -8.11
C HIS A 31 8.57 -6.22 -9.54
N LEU A 32 9.60 -6.49 -10.35
CA LEU A 32 9.79 -5.99 -11.71
C LEU A 32 9.92 -4.45 -11.74
N ALA A 33 10.61 -3.90 -12.73
CA ALA A 33 11.01 -2.49 -12.74
C ALA A 33 9.88 -1.44 -12.63
N ASN A 34 8.60 -1.85 -12.65
CA ASN A 34 7.44 -0.94 -12.71
C ASN A 34 6.27 -1.30 -11.78
N SER A 35 6.37 -2.30 -10.91
CA SER A 35 5.25 -2.67 -10.00
C SER A 35 5.66 -2.79 -8.54
N VAL A 36 4.73 -2.38 -7.67
CA VAL A 36 4.82 -2.49 -6.21
C VAL A 36 3.79 -3.51 -5.76
N TRP A 37 4.24 -4.54 -5.07
CA TRP A 37 3.42 -5.56 -4.44
C TRP A 37 3.28 -5.27 -2.96
N VAL A 38 2.07 -5.46 -2.45
CA VAL A 38 1.68 -5.14 -1.09
C VAL A 38 0.93 -6.33 -0.52
N GLU A 39 1.47 -6.93 0.52
CA GLU A 39 0.79 -7.96 1.31
C GLU A 39 0.00 -7.26 2.42
N LEU A 40 -1.29 -7.59 2.52
CA LEU A 40 -2.20 -7.04 3.52
C LEU A 40 -2.55 -8.09 4.56
N ARG A 41 -2.76 -7.62 5.79
CA ARG A 41 -3.11 -8.48 6.91
C ARG A 41 -4.41 -9.22 6.62
N GLY A 42 -4.39 -10.53 6.82
CA GLY A 42 -5.47 -11.44 6.42
C GLY A 42 -5.20 -12.20 5.13
N GLY A 43 -3.99 -12.11 4.56
CA GLY A 43 -3.57 -12.88 3.38
C GLY A 43 -4.14 -12.35 2.07
N LEU A 44 -4.32 -11.03 1.99
CA LEU A 44 -4.79 -10.35 0.77
C LEU A 44 -3.61 -9.65 0.10
N ASP A 45 -3.37 -9.93 -1.17
CA ASP A 45 -2.28 -9.29 -1.91
C ASP A 45 -2.83 -8.27 -2.92
N ARG A 46 -2.08 -7.17 -3.08
CA ARG A 46 -2.37 -6.13 -4.08
C ARG A 46 -1.10 -5.75 -4.84
N SER A 47 -1.26 -5.43 -6.12
CA SER A 47 -0.20 -4.90 -6.97
C SER A 47 -0.61 -3.54 -7.53
N PHE A 48 0.31 -2.59 -7.49
CA PHE A 48 0.16 -1.23 -8.01
C PHE A 48 1.29 -0.91 -9.00
N LYS A 49 1.06 0.04 -9.91
CA LYS A 49 2.16 0.60 -10.71
C LYS A 49 3.02 1.53 -9.86
N HIS A 50 4.32 1.63 -10.13
CA HIS A 50 5.28 2.39 -9.31
C HIS A 50 4.88 3.86 -9.03
N GLY A 51 4.15 4.53 -9.92
CA GLY A 51 3.65 5.90 -9.74
C GLY A 51 2.15 6.02 -9.52
N GLU A 52 1.45 4.91 -9.26
CA GLU A 52 0.01 4.91 -9.06
C GLU A 52 -0.35 5.65 -7.77
N PRO A 53 -1.32 6.58 -7.79
CA PRO A 53 -1.75 7.27 -6.58
C PRO A 53 -2.59 6.32 -5.71
N VAL A 54 -2.20 6.20 -4.44
CA VAL A 54 -2.83 5.31 -3.47
C VAL A 54 -3.17 6.06 -2.19
N VAL A 55 -4.30 5.74 -1.57
CA VAL A 55 -4.71 6.36 -0.30
C VAL A 55 -4.23 5.51 0.86
N VAL A 56 -3.51 6.15 1.80
CA VAL A 56 -3.01 5.50 3.01
C VAL A 56 -3.35 6.29 4.26
N ARG A 57 -3.47 5.58 5.38
CA ARG A 57 -3.44 6.16 6.73
C ARG A 57 -2.09 5.81 7.36
N ARG A 58 -1.28 6.84 7.62
CA ARG A 58 0.01 6.66 8.32
C ARG A 58 -0.22 6.34 9.79
N CYS A 59 0.54 5.38 10.31
CA CYS A 59 0.66 5.17 11.75
C CYS A 59 1.47 6.31 12.39
N ALA A 60 1.12 6.65 13.63
CA ALA A 60 1.87 7.62 14.43
C ALA A 60 3.10 6.98 15.05
#